data_AF-J9GBI6-F1
#
_entry.id   AF-J9GBI6-F1
#
_cell.length_a   1.000
_cell.length_b   1.000
_cell.length_c   1.000
_cell.angle_alpha   90.00
_cell.angle_beta   90.00
_cell.angle_gamma   90.00
#
_symmetry.space_group_name_H-M   'P 1'
#
loop_
_entity.id
_entity.type
_entity.pdbx_description
1 polymer ?
#
loop_
_entity_poly.entity_id
_entity_poly.type
_entity_poly.pdbx_seq_one_letter_code
_entity_poly.pdbx_strand_id
1 'polypeptide(L)'
;MLRNNLTTEEYPLGVFHPHQELHHIKKENIGLIEVMGLAVLPARLKNELEAVAAHLADGSDLASDPLSASHAAWAEKIKTSHPEMNADNVTAIVQEEVGKVFATVLEHAGVYKRDAEGQAALDRFIKTLG
;
A
#
# COMPACT_ATOMS: atom_id res chain seq x y z
N MET A 1 18.05 10.38 -0.84
CA MET A 1 16.86 10.00 -0.04
C MET A 1 16.79 10.92 1.16
N LEU A 2 15.70 11.69 1.31
CA LEU A 2 15.44 12.46 2.52
C LEU A 2 14.67 11.58 3.48
N ARG A 3 15.17 11.42 4.70
CA ARG A 3 14.50 10.68 5.77
C ARG A 3 14.06 11.67 6.83
N ASN A 4 12.82 11.54 7.28
CA ASN A 4 12.29 12.33 8.37
C ASN A 4 11.50 11.40 9.31
N ASN A 5 11.89 11.39 10.60
CA ASN A 5 11.28 10.54 11.63
C ASN A 5 10.21 11.31 12.43
N LEU A 6 9.66 12.41 11.90
CA LEU A 6 8.58 13.15 12.54
C LEU A 6 7.36 12.25 12.72
N THR A 7 6.80 12.25 13.92
CA THR A 7 5.57 11.54 14.29
C THR A 7 4.52 12.53 14.78
N THR A 8 3.25 12.19 14.62
CA THR A 8 2.12 12.91 15.23
C THR A 8 1.26 11.92 16.01
N GLU A 9 0.29 12.40 16.79
CA GLU A 9 -0.71 11.52 17.42
C GLU A 9 -1.49 10.71 16.37
N GLU A 10 -1.75 11.32 15.21
CA GLU A 10 -2.39 10.68 14.05
C GLU A 10 -1.48 9.65 13.38
N TYR A 11 -0.18 9.94 13.24
CA TYR A 11 0.81 9.06 12.60
C TYR A 11 1.94 8.69 13.56
N PRO A 12 1.68 7.77 14.51
CA PRO A 12 2.65 7.39 15.54
C PRO A 12 3.85 6.63 14.98
N LEU A 13 3.71 6.00 13.81
CA LEU A 13 4.81 5.30 13.11
C LEU A 13 5.64 6.24 12.21
N GLY A 14 5.21 7.49 12.04
CA GLY A 14 5.91 8.50 11.23
C GLY A 14 5.02 9.08 10.14
N VAL A 15 5.11 10.40 9.95
CA VAL A 15 4.36 11.14 8.92
C VAL A 15 4.70 10.65 7.50
N PHE A 16 5.95 10.20 7.29
CA PHE A 16 6.46 9.67 6.02
C PHE A 16 6.58 8.14 6.02
N HIS A 17 5.82 7.46 6.88
CA HIS A 17 5.67 6.01 6.87
C HIS A 17 4.31 5.66 6.23
N PRO A 18 4.10 4.43 5.70
CA PRO A 18 2.76 3.99 5.34
C PRO A 18 1.79 4.20 6.50
N HIS A 19 0.62 4.76 6.20
CA HIS A 19 -0.39 5.05 7.22
C HIS A 19 -1.27 3.81 7.48
N GLN A 20 -2.04 3.86 8.55
CA GLN A 20 -2.73 2.71 9.16
C GLN A 20 -3.61 1.94 8.17
N GLU A 21 -4.25 2.65 7.24
CA GLU A 21 -5.12 2.10 6.21
C GLU A 21 -4.40 1.20 5.20
N LEU A 22 -3.08 1.33 5.07
CA LEU A 22 -2.26 0.53 4.13
C LEU A 22 -1.50 -0.60 4.81
N HIS A 23 -1.55 -0.68 6.16
CA HIS A 23 -0.74 -1.64 6.94
C HIS A 23 -1.10 -3.10 6.68
N HIS A 24 -2.31 -3.38 6.19
CA HIS A 24 -2.67 -4.74 5.79
C HIS A 24 -1.70 -5.24 4.70
N ILE A 25 -1.42 -4.42 3.69
CA ILE A 25 -0.44 -4.73 2.64
C ILE A 25 0.99 -4.49 3.12
N LYS A 26 1.32 -3.27 3.58
CA LYS A 26 2.70 -2.90 3.93
C LYS A 26 2.74 -2.11 5.21
N LYS A 27 3.31 -2.70 6.25
CA LYS A 27 3.54 -2.07 7.56
C LYS A 27 5.03 -1.83 7.83
N GLU A 28 5.88 -2.59 7.16
CA GLU A 28 7.32 -2.57 7.30
C GLU A 28 7.90 -1.25 6.76
N ASN A 29 9.09 -0.90 7.25
CA ASN A 29 9.82 0.29 6.81
C ASN A 29 10.05 0.27 5.29
N ILE A 30 9.92 1.45 4.67
CA ILE A 30 10.26 1.67 3.26
C ILE A 30 11.77 1.85 3.16
N GLY A 31 12.42 0.91 2.46
CA GLY A 31 13.87 0.87 2.28
C GLY A 31 14.34 1.70 1.08
N LEU A 32 15.65 1.69 0.85
CA LEU A 32 16.27 2.41 -0.27
C LEU A 32 15.78 1.89 -1.64
N ILE A 33 15.44 0.61 -1.75
CA ILE A 33 15.01 -0.01 -3.01
C ILE A 33 13.59 0.38 -3.38
N GLU A 34 12.69 0.50 -2.41
CA GLU A 34 11.33 1.00 -2.61
C GLU A 34 11.33 2.49 -2.99
N VAL A 35 12.23 3.28 -2.40
CA VAL A 35 12.44 4.69 -2.77
C VAL A 35 12.96 4.84 -4.21
N MET A 36 13.65 3.83 -4.74
CA MET A 36 14.09 3.78 -6.15
C MET A 36 12.99 3.30 -7.11
N GLY A 37 11.78 3.01 -6.62
CA GLY A 37 10.63 2.59 -7.43
C GLY A 37 10.47 1.08 -7.57
N LEU A 38 11.29 0.26 -6.89
CA LEU A 38 11.13 -1.19 -6.86
C LEU A 38 10.40 -1.61 -5.59
N ALA A 39 9.14 -2.05 -5.72
CA ALA A 39 8.37 -2.56 -4.60
C ALA A 39 8.79 -4.00 -4.25
N VAL A 40 9.12 -4.25 -2.98
CA VAL A 40 9.32 -5.60 -2.44
C VAL A 40 8.20 -5.95 -1.48
N LEU A 41 7.42 -6.96 -1.85
CA LEU A 41 6.33 -7.49 -1.04
C LEU A 41 6.89 -8.26 0.18
N PRO A 42 6.32 -8.06 1.38
CA PRO A 42 6.59 -8.94 2.52
C PRO A 42 6.35 -10.40 2.18
N ALA A 43 7.22 -11.31 2.65
CA ALA A 43 7.08 -12.74 2.38
C ALA A 43 5.72 -13.32 2.86
N ARG A 44 5.15 -12.76 3.93
CA ARG A 44 3.82 -13.12 4.47
C ARG A 44 2.69 -12.89 3.46
N LEU A 45 2.78 -11.82 2.66
CA LEU A 45 1.70 -11.44 1.74
C LEU A 45 1.44 -12.51 0.70
N LYS A 46 2.43 -13.33 0.34
CA LYS A 46 2.21 -14.37 -0.67
C LYS A 46 1.06 -15.29 -0.25
N ASN A 47 1.11 -15.84 0.96
CA ASN A 47 0.10 -16.76 1.46
C ASN A 47 -1.21 -16.03 1.78
N GLU A 48 -1.13 -14.81 2.30
CA GLU A 48 -2.31 -13.98 2.61
C GLU A 48 -3.10 -13.62 1.33
N LEU A 49 -2.42 -13.23 0.25
CA LEU A 49 -3.04 -12.88 -1.03
C LEU A 49 -3.58 -14.11 -1.78
N GLU A 50 -2.93 -15.26 -1.66
CA GLU A 50 -3.46 -16.54 -2.15
C GLU A 50 -4.79 -16.89 -1.46
N ALA A 51 -4.87 -16.72 -0.13
CA ALA A 51 -6.11 -16.93 0.62
C ALA A 51 -7.20 -15.92 0.21
N VAL A 52 -6.86 -14.63 0.08
CA VAL A 52 -7.80 -13.60 -0.39
C VAL A 52 -8.36 -13.94 -1.78
N ALA A 53 -7.50 -14.34 -2.72
CA ALA A 53 -7.94 -14.71 -4.06
C ALA A 53 -8.88 -15.93 -4.05
N ALA A 54 -8.59 -16.94 -3.22
CA ALA A 54 -9.46 -18.11 -3.07
C ALA A 54 -10.83 -17.73 -2.50
N HIS A 55 -10.86 -16.94 -1.42
CA HIS A 55 -12.11 -16.48 -0.82
C HIS A 55 -12.94 -15.61 -1.77
N LEU A 56 -12.29 -14.73 -2.53
CA LEU A 56 -12.94 -13.90 -3.54
C LEU A 56 -13.54 -14.74 -4.69
N ALA A 57 -12.86 -15.81 -5.12
CA ALA A 57 -13.35 -16.70 -6.16
C ALA A 57 -14.55 -17.55 -5.69
N ASP A 58 -14.47 -18.09 -4.48
CA ASP A 58 -15.50 -18.98 -3.91
C ASP A 58 -16.67 -18.21 -3.29
N GLY A 59 -16.50 -16.90 -3.07
CA GLY A 59 -17.48 -16.05 -2.39
C GLY A 59 -17.65 -16.37 -0.91
N SER A 60 -16.64 -16.99 -0.28
CA SER A 60 -16.65 -17.37 1.13
C SER A 60 -16.20 -16.21 2.04
N ASP A 61 -16.45 -16.35 3.35
CA ASP A 61 -16.22 -15.27 4.31
C ASP A 61 -14.72 -15.04 4.58
N LEU A 62 -14.21 -13.89 4.11
CA LEU A 62 -12.81 -13.46 4.31
C LEU A 62 -12.47 -13.19 5.78
N ALA A 63 -13.44 -12.87 6.64
CA ALA A 63 -13.20 -12.57 8.04
C ALA A 63 -12.97 -13.84 8.88
N SER A 64 -13.34 -15.00 8.35
CA SER A 64 -13.24 -16.29 9.03
C SER A 64 -11.84 -16.93 8.96
N ASP A 65 -11.05 -16.59 7.94
CA ASP A 65 -9.67 -17.07 7.79
C ASP A 65 -8.66 -16.04 8.35
N PRO A 66 -7.81 -16.40 9.32
CA PRO A 66 -6.73 -15.55 9.83
C PRO A 66 -5.81 -14.96 8.74
N LEU A 67 -5.63 -15.63 7.61
CA LEU A 67 -4.79 -15.16 6.50
C LEU A 67 -5.46 -14.03 5.69
N SER A 68 -6.78 -14.02 5.57
CA SER A 68 -7.51 -12.99 4.81
C SER A 68 -8.21 -11.95 5.68
N ALA A 69 -8.37 -12.20 6.98
CA ALA A 69 -9.15 -11.33 7.87
C ALA A 69 -8.66 -9.88 7.88
N SER A 70 -7.34 -9.66 7.85
CA SER A 70 -6.77 -8.31 7.82
C SER A 70 -7.03 -7.55 6.50
N HIS A 71 -7.42 -8.28 5.46
CA HIS A 71 -7.66 -7.78 4.11
C HIS A 71 -9.14 -7.68 3.75
N ALA A 72 -10.04 -8.23 4.57
CA ALA A 72 -11.47 -8.38 4.24
C ALA A 72 -12.12 -7.06 3.78
N ALA A 73 -11.92 -5.97 4.53
CA ALA A 73 -12.50 -4.67 4.17
C ALA A 73 -11.98 -4.10 2.84
N TRP A 74 -10.73 -4.41 2.47
CA TRP A 74 -10.17 -4.05 1.17
C TRP A 74 -10.68 -4.98 0.07
N ALA A 75 -10.68 -6.30 0.29
CA ALA A 75 -11.17 -7.30 -0.65
C ALA A 75 -12.65 -7.09 -1.05
N GLU A 76 -13.51 -6.68 -0.12
CA GLU A 76 -14.91 -6.33 -0.42
C GLU A 76 -15.04 -5.12 -1.36
N LYS A 77 -14.12 -4.13 -1.24
CA LYS A 77 -14.06 -3.01 -2.19
C LYS A 77 -13.62 -3.48 -3.56
N ILE A 78 -12.67 -4.41 -3.65
CA ILE A 78 -12.24 -5.00 -4.92
C ILE A 78 -13.44 -5.68 -5.59
N LYS A 79 -14.15 -6.54 -4.85
CA LYS A 79 -15.33 -7.26 -5.35
C LYS A 79 -16.41 -6.33 -5.89
N THR A 80 -16.61 -5.18 -5.22
CA THR A 80 -17.56 -4.16 -5.66
C THR A 80 -17.07 -3.41 -6.90
N SER A 81 -15.76 -3.21 -7.03
CA SER A 81 -15.15 -2.47 -8.15
C SER A 81 -14.95 -3.31 -9.41
N HIS A 82 -14.91 -4.64 -9.26
CA HIS A 82 -14.67 -5.62 -10.31
C HIS A 82 -15.82 -6.65 -10.41
N PRO A 83 -17.00 -6.25 -10.91
CA PRO A 83 -18.13 -7.17 -11.09
C PRO A 83 -17.86 -8.31 -12.09
N GLU A 84 -16.83 -8.18 -12.93
CA GLU A 84 -16.35 -9.19 -13.89
C GLU A 84 -15.45 -10.27 -13.27
N MET A 85 -15.18 -10.18 -11.97
CA MET A 85 -14.29 -11.10 -11.26
C MET A 85 -14.80 -12.55 -11.31
N ASN A 86 -13.88 -13.48 -11.57
CA ASN A 86 -14.10 -14.92 -11.60
C ASN A 86 -12.80 -15.67 -11.27
N ALA A 87 -12.86 -17.00 -11.18
CA ALA A 87 -11.72 -17.84 -10.81
C ALA A 87 -10.50 -17.70 -11.75
N ASP A 88 -10.71 -17.34 -13.02
CA ASP A 88 -9.62 -17.23 -14.00
C ASP A 88 -8.88 -15.89 -13.89
N ASN A 89 -9.54 -14.81 -13.43
CA ASN A 89 -8.96 -13.46 -13.39
C ASN A 89 -8.72 -12.92 -11.97
N VAL A 90 -9.25 -13.55 -10.92
CA VAL A 90 -9.18 -13.07 -9.53
C VAL A 90 -7.75 -12.80 -9.08
N THR A 91 -6.80 -13.68 -9.39
CA THR A 91 -5.40 -13.52 -8.98
C THR A 91 -4.77 -12.29 -9.64
N ALA A 92 -5.08 -12.04 -10.91
CA ALA A 92 -4.56 -10.88 -11.62
C ALA A 92 -5.15 -9.57 -11.08
N ILE A 93 -6.46 -9.55 -10.79
CA ILE A 93 -7.13 -8.40 -10.18
C ILE A 93 -6.55 -8.10 -8.79
N VAL A 94 -6.40 -9.13 -7.95
CA VAL A 94 -5.78 -8.97 -6.61
C VAL A 94 -4.36 -8.41 -6.73
N GLN A 95 -3.56 -8.89 -7.68
CA GLN A 95 -2.20 -8.34 -7.91
C GLN A 95 -2.22 -6.88 -8.35
N GLU A 96 -3.12 -6.49 -9.25
CA GLU A 96 -3.28 -5.10 -9.68
C GLU A 96 -3.65 -4.19 -8.51
N GLU A 97 -4.62 -4.61 -7.70
CA GLU A 97 -5.09 -3.86 -6.54
C GLU A 97 -4.01 -3.74 -5.47
N VAL A 98 -3.22 -4.79 -5.24
CA VAL A 98 -2.03 -4.71 -4.37
C VAL A 98 -1.05 -3.66 -4.91
N GLY A 99 -0.85 -3.62 -6.23
CA GLY A 99 -0.03 -2.60 -6.88
C GLY A 99 -0.52 -1.18 -6.64
N LYS A 100 -1.84 -0.95 -6.69
CA LYS A 100 -2.46 0.35 -6.38
C LYS A 100 -2.23 0.75 -4.93
N VAL A 101 -2.46 -0.17 -3.98
CA VAL A 101 -2.19 0.08 -2.56
C VAL A 101 -0.70 0.40 -2.34
N PHE A 102 0.20 -0.33 -3.00
CA PHE A 102 1.64 -0.06 -2.93
C PHE A 102 2.05 1.29 -3.53
N ALA A 103 1.40 1.75 -4.60
CA ALA A 103 1.65 3.07 -5.13
C ALA A 103 1.33 4.15 -4.08
N THR A 104 0.21 4.02 -3.38
CA THR A 104 -0.17 4.91 -2.28
C THR A 104 0.83 4.84 -1.11
N VAL A 105 1.34 3.64 -0.78
CA VAL A 105 2.41 3.46 0.23
C VAL A 105 3.66 4.28 -0.14
N LEU A 106 4.06 4.29 -1.42
CA LEU A 106 5.20 5.08 -1.88
C LEU A 106 4.93 6.59 -1.85
N GLU A 107 3.69 7.01 -2.15
CA GLU A 107 3.27 8.41 -2.04
C GLU A 107 3.32 8.91 -0.59
N HIS A 108 2.99 8.06 0.38
CA HIS A 108 3.10 8.40 1.81
C HIS A 108 4.55 8.64 2.21
N ALA A 109 5.47 7.81 1.71
CA ALA A 109 6.89 7.93 1.98
C ALA A 109 7.57 9.15 1.32
N GLY A 110 6.92 9.81 0.36
CA GLY A 110 7.45 11.01 -0.29
C GLY A 110 7.51 12.21 0.64
N VAL A 111 8.70 12.79 0.83
CA VAL A 111 8.90 14.03 1.62
C VAL A 111 8.30 15.25 0.92
N TYR A 112 8.51 15.38 -0.39
CA TYR A 112 7.82 16.35 -1.23
C TYR A 112 6.76 15.63 -2.04
N LYS A 113 5.50 16.02 -1.86
CA LYS A 113 4.38 15.43 -2.60
C LYS A 113 4.41 15.88 -4.06
N ARG A 114 3.81 15.10 -4.96
CA ARG A 114 3.73 15.41 -6.40
C ARG A 114 2.60 16.39 -6.74
N ASP A 115 2.29 17.29 -5.83
CA ASP A 115 1.34 18.38 -6.00
C ASP A 115 2.08 19.72 -6.15
N ALA A 116 1.32 20.79 -6.38
CA ALA A 116 1.89 22.13 -6.58
C ALA A 116 2.64 22.63 -5.34
N GLU A 117 2.17 22.30 -4.13
CA GLU A 117 2.80 22.71 -2.88
C GLU A 117 4.14 21.99 -2.66
N GLY A 118 4.17 20.68 -2.86
CA GLY A 118 5.35 19.84 -2.75
C GLY A 118 6.41 20.19 -3.79
N GLN A 119 6.03 20.47 -5.03
CA GLN A 119 6.94 20.98 -6.07
C GLN A 119 7.55 22.33 -5.66
N ALA A 120 6.71 23.28 -5.22
CA ALA A 120 7.19 24.58 -4.77
C ALA A 120 8.12 24.47 -3.53
N ALA A 121 7.85 23.51 -2.64
CA ALA A 121 8.69 23.25 -1.47
C ALA A 121 10.04 22.61 -1.85
N LEU A 122 10.04 21.70 -2.84
CA LEU A 122 11.26 21.14 -3.41
C LEU A 122 12.12 22.23 -4.06
N ASP A 123 11.51 23.12 -4.85
CA ASP A 123 12.20 24.25 -5.46
C ASP A 123 12.84 25.17 -4.43
N ARG A 124 12.15 25.46 -3.32
CA ARG A 124 12.73 26.23 -2.21
C ARG A 124 13.95 25.53 -1.62
N PHE A 125 13.89 24.22 -1.41
CA PHE A 125 15.01 23.45 -0.88
C PHE A 125 16.20 23.45 -1.84
N ILE A 126 15.99 23.19 -3.13
CA ILE A 126 17.05 23.20 -4.14
C ILE A 126 17.78 24.56 -4.15
N LYS A 127 17.04 25.67 -4.02
CA LYS A 127 17.63 27.02 -3.93
C LYS A 127 18.50 27.24 -2.69
N THR A 128 18.32 26.47 -1.61
CA THR A 128 19.18 26.56 -0.41
C THR A 128 20.50 25.79 -0.55
N LEU A 129 20.64 24.93 -1.56
CA LEU A 129 21.86 24.16 -1.81
C LEU A 129 22.92 24.94 -2.61
N GLY A 130 22.76 26.27 -2.69
CA GLY A 130 23.68 27.20 -3.35
C GLY A 130 25.02 27.31 -2.64
#